data_AF-A0AAN8YE96-F1
#
_entry.id   AF-A0AAN8YE96-F1
#
_cell.length_a   1.000
_cell.length_b   1.000
_cell.length_c   1.000
_cell.angle_alpha   90.00
_cell.angle_beta   90.00
_cell.angle_gamma   90.00
#
_symmetry.space_group_name_H-M   'P 1'
#
loop_
_entity.id
_entity.type
_entity.pdbx_description
1 polymer ?
#
loop_
_entity_poly.entity_id
_entity_poly.type
_entity_poly.pdbx_seq_one_letter_code
_entity_poly.pdbx_strand_id
1 'polypeptide(L)'
;MENYQYEKKPRVLCLHGHATSAKILKKELELGWPQYLLDKLDLVFLDAPFLLQDKVDAHDIFYPPYYEWFQVTEDFKEIYNFEECIQYVEANMVN
;
A
#
# COMPACT_ATOMS: atom_id res chain seq x y z
N MET A 1 -35.80 18.87 10.98
CA MET A 1 -34.49 18.27 11.32
C MET A 1 -34.04 17.53 10.07
N GLU A 2 -33.07 18.08 9.36
CA GLU A 2 -32.56 17.47 8.13
C GLU A 2 -31.87 16.15 8.50
N ASN A 3 -32.32 15.06 7.87
CA ASN A 3 -31.63 13.77 7.95
C ASN A 3 -30.32 13.90 7.18
N TYR A 4 -29.23 14.25 7.87
CA TYR A 4 -27.88 14.08 7.32
C TYR A 4 -27.62 12.59 7.19
N GLN A 5 -27.96 12.02 6.03
CA GLN A 5 -27.42 10.74 5.60
C GLN A 5 -25.92 10.99 5.41
N TYR A 6 -25.10 10.53 6.35
CA TYR A 6 -23.66 10.45 6.12
C TYR A 6 -23.45 9.51 4.94
N GLU A 7 -23.15 10.07 3.77
CA GLU A 7 -22.74 9.28 2.61
C GLU A 7 -21.52 8.44 3.01
N LYS A 8 -21.61 7.11 2.81
CA LYS A 8 -20.48 6.21 3.07
C LYS A 8 -19.34 6.64 2.14
N LYS A 9 -18.20 7.03 2.72
CA LYS A 9 -17.01 7.38 1.94
C LYS A 9 -16.62 6.20 1.04
N PRO A 10 -16.22 6.45 -0.22
CA PRO A 10 -15.61 5.41 -1.05
C PRO A 10 -14.40 4.82 -0.32
N ARG A 11 -14.41 3.50 -0.17
CA ARG A 11 -13.33 2.77 0.50
C ARG A 11 -12.34 2.26 -0.54
N VAL A 12 -11.05 2.48 -0.29
CA VAL A 12 -9.96 2.13 -1.22
C VAL A 12 -8.91 1.35 -0.46
N LEU A 13 -8.60 0.14 -0.95
CA LEU A 13 -7.42 -0.61 -0.52
C LEU A 13 -6.20 -0.05 -1.26
N CYS A 14 -5.24 0.49 -0.52
CA CYS A 14 -4.03 1.13 -1.02
C CYS A 14 -2.86 0.15 -0.94
N LEU A 15 -2.38 -0.30 -2.09
CA LEU A 15 -1.22 -1.17 -2.24
C LEU A 15 0.01 -0.33 -2.61
N HIS A 16 1.08 -0.44 -1.82
CA HIS A 16 2.32 0.32 -2.05
C HIS A 16 3.17 -0.27 -3.18
N GLY A 17 4.13 0.51 -3.69
CA GLY A 17 5.07 0.06 -4.72
C GLY A 17 6.18 -0.86 -4.20
N HIS A 18 6.99 -1.41 -5.10
CA HIS A 18 8.16 -2.21 -4.76
C HIS A 18 9.11 -1.47 -3.79
N ALA A 19 9.69 -2.19 -2.82
CA ALA A 19 10.64 -1.66 -1.84
C ALA A 19 10.12 -0.45 -1.04
N THR A 20 8.82 -0.41 -0.74
CA THR A 20 8.20 0.61 0.12
C THR A 20 7.32 -0.03 1.19
N SER A 21 6.46 0.74 1.84
CA SER A 21 5.51 0.25 2.85
C SER A 21 4.20 1.04 2.78
N ALA A 22 3.16 0.50 3.39
CA ALA A 22 1.87 1.18 3.62
C ALA A 22 2.06 2.58 4.23
N LYS A 23 2.99 2.69 5.19
CA LYS A 23 3.33 3.95 5.86
C LYS A 23 3.93 4.97 4.90
N ILE A 24 4.81 4.53 4.00
CA ILE A 24 5.45 5.39 3.00
C ILE A 24 4.38 5.89 2.02
N LEU A 25 3.57 4.99 1.44
CA LEU A 25 2.49 5.36 0.54
C LEU A 25 1.52 6.36 1.18
N LYS A 26 1.13 6.12 2.43
CA LYS A 26 0.28 7.07 3.18
C LYS A 26 0.94 8.45 3.24
N LYS A 27 2.23 8.52 3.54
CA LYS A 27 2.94 9.80 3.62
C LYS A 27 3.06 10.49 2.27
N GLU A 28 3.30 9.75 1.19
CA GLU A 28 3.31 10.28 -0.17
C GLU A 28 1.96 10.89 -0.56
N LEU A 29 0.84 10.23 -0.21
CA LEU A 29 -0.49 10.78 -0.44
C LEU A 29 -0.75 12.03 0.39
N GLU A 30 -0.39 12.04 1.68
CA GLU A 30 -0.52 13.23 2.54
C GLU A 30 0.31 14.43 2.06
N LEU A 31 1.44 14.18 1.39
CA LEU A 31 2.30 15.23 0.83
C LEU A 31 1.81 15.70 -0.55
N GLY A 32 1.26 14.81 -1.36
CA GLY A 32 0.87 15.10 -2.74
C GLY A 32 -0.57 15.57 -2.92
N TRP A 33 -1.48 15.19 -2.02
CA TRP A 33 -2.92 15.41 -2.19
C TRP A 33 -3.48 16.40 -1.18
N PRO A 34 -4.44 17.27 -1.59
CA PRO A 34 -5.11 18.16 -0.64
C PRO A 34 -5.90 17.39 0.43
N GLN A 35 -5.82 17.83 1.69
CA GLN A 35 -6.50 17.17 2.80
C GLN A 35 -8.00 16.98 2.58
N TYR A 36 -8.70 17.97 2.00
CA TYR A 36 -10.14 17.88 1.75
C TYR A 36 -10.53 16.74 0.80
N LEU A 37 -9.60 16.27 -0.05
CA LEU A 37 -9.81 15.15 -0.95
C LEU A 37 -9.61 13.83 -0.21
N LEU A 38 -8.56 13.73 0.60
CA LEU A 38 -8.30 12.58 1.47
C LEU A 38 -9.44 12.37 2.47
N ASP A 39 -10.00 13.45 3.01
CA ASP A 39 -11.14 13.42 3.95
C ASP A 39 -12.42 12.85 3.32
N LYS A 40 -12.52 12.77 1.99
CA LYS A 40 -13.66 12.16 1.29
C LYS A 40 -13.50 10.66 1.08
N LEU A 41 -12.33 10.09 1.36
CA LEU A 41 -12.02 8.68 1.13
C LEU A 41 -11.86 7.95 2.47
N ASP A 42 -12.15 6.64 2.44
CA ASP A 42 -11.74 5.72 3.50
C ASP A 42 -10.58 4.87 2.95
N LEU A 43 -9.35 5.30 3.25
CA LEU A 43 -8.13 4.69 2.73
C LEU A 43 -7.62 3.62 3.71
N VAL A 44 -7.51 2.39 3.23
CA VAL A 44 -6.97 1.25 3.98
C VAL A 44 -5.61 0.89 3.37
N PHE A 45 -4.53 1.11 4.11
CA PHE A 45 -3.18 0.84 3.63
C PHE A 45 -2.72 -0.54 4.09
N LEU A 46 -2.23 -1.36 3.15
CA LEU A 46 -1.79 -2.72 3.40
C LEU A 46 -0.29 -2.84 3.11
N ASP A 47 0.47 -3.37 4.07
CA ASP A 47 1.86 -3.77 3.85
C ASP A 47 1.89 -5.09 3.08
N ALA A 48 2.85 -5.23 2.18
CA ALA A 48 3.07 -6.47 1.46
C ALA A 48 3.60 -7.59 2.38
N PRO A 49 3.35 -8.87 2.07
CA PRO A 49 3.60 -9.97 3.00
C PRO A 49 5.09 -10.31 3.19
N PHE A 50 5.98 -9.87 2.29
CA PHE A 50 7.40 -10.20 2.34
C PHE A 50 8.23 -8.99 2.75
N LEU A 51 9.02 -9.13 3.82
CA LEU A 51 10.04 -8.14 4.17
C LEU A 51 11.16 -8.17 3.13
N LEU A 52 11.51 -7.01 2.60
CA LEU A 52 12.69 -6.84 1.78
C LEU A 52 13.92 -6.91 2.70
N GLN A 53 14.64 -8.04 2.63
CA GLN A 53 15.77 -8.33 3.54
C GLN A 53 17.05 -7.60 3.14
N ASP A 54 17.19 -7.27 1.86
CA ASP A 54 18.41 -6.66 1.33
C ASP A 54 18.43 -5.14 1.55
N LYS A 55 19.65 -4.62 1.77
CA LYS A 55 19.87 -3.18 1.90
C LYS A 55 19.59 -2.49 0.57
N VAL A 56 18.43 -1.87 0.48
CA VAL A 56 18.22 -0.78 -0.48
C VAL A 56 18.96 0.43 0.07
N ASP A 57 19.66 1.17 -0.80
CA ASP A 57 20.13 2.51 -0.47
C ASP A 57 18.91 3.30 0.01
N ALA A 58 18.85 3.54 1.33
CA ALA A 58 17.69 4.15 1.95
C ALA A 58 17.41 5.46 1.22
N HIS A 59 16.20 5.63 0.68
CA HIS A 59 15.77 6.95 0.27
C HIS A 59 15.93 7.87 1.49
N ASP A 60 16.71 8.95 1.38
CA ASP A 60 17.09 9.83 2.51
C ASP A 60 15.89 10.38 3.33
N ILE A 61 14.68 10.20 2.80
CA ILE A 61 13.42 10.68 3.35
C ILE A 61 12.60 9.55 4.01
N PHE A 62 12.71 8.30 3.54
CA PHE A 62 11.86 7.19 3.97
C PHE A 62 12.69 6.00 4.44
N TYR A 63 12.50 5.62 5.70
CA TYR A 63 13.27 4.59 6.37
C TYR A 63 12.54 3.24 6.39
N PRO A 64 13.27 2.11 6.49
CA PRO A 64 12.70 0.76 6.60
C PRO A 64 11.73 0.62 7.80
N PRO A 65 10.88 -0.43 7.81
CA PRO A 65 10.90 -1.59 6.92
C PRO A 65 10.35 -1.30 5.51
N TYR A 66 10.90 -2.02 4.54
CA TYR A 66 10.41 -2.10 3.17
C TYR A 66 9.88 -3.50 2.91
N TYR A 67 8.87 -3.58 2.06
CA TYR A 67 8.19 -4.83 1.74
C TYR A 67 8.06 -5.02 0.23
N GLU A 68 7.87 -6.27 -0.15
CA GLU A 68 7.60 -6.72 -1.51
C GLU A 68 6.33 -7.56 -1.54
N TRP A 69 5.59 -7.41 -2.64
CA TRP A 69 4.40 -8.21 -2.93
C TRP A 69 4.78 -9.61 -3.37
N PHE A 70 5.78 -9.72 -4.23
CA PHE A 70 6.34 -10.96 -4.76
C PHE A 70 7.77 -10.68 -5.22
N GLN A 71 8.59 -11.71 -5.35
CA GLN A 71 9.98 -11.58 -5.77
C GLN A 71 10.13 -11.92 -7.24
N VAL A 72 11.09 -11.28 -7.90
CA VAL A 72 11.50 -11.60 -9.26
C VAL A 72 13.02 -11.71 -9.30
N THR A 73 13.57 -12.63 -10.10
CA THR A 73 15.03 -12.67 -10.33
C THR A 73 15.51 -11.36 -10.95
N GLU A 74 16.77 -10.99 -10.72
CA GLU A 74 17.38 -9.77 -11.29
C GLU A 74 17.27 -9.69 -12.82
N ASP A 75 17.23 -10.84 -13.50
CA ASP A 75 17.08 -10.95 -14.95
C ASP A 75 15.62 -11.01 -15.42
N PHE A 76 14.67 -10.84 -14.50
CA PHE A 76 13.22 -10.83 -14.72
C PHE A 76 12.63 -12.10 -15.35
N LYS A 77 13.30 -13.24 -15.21
CA LYS A 77 12.86 -14.51 -15.82
C LYS A 77 12.02 -15.38 -14.90
N GLU A 78 12.25 -15.33 -13.59
CA GLU A 78 11.51 -16.15 -12.63
C GLU A 78 10.79 -15.26 -11.63
N ILE A 79 9.54 -15.61 -11.33
CA ILE A 79 8.69 -14.94 -10.37
C ILE A 79 8.40 -15.94 -9.25
N TYR A 80 8.58 -15.51 -8.00
CA TYR A 80 8.30 -16.30 -6.81
C TYR A 80 7.17 -15.65 -6.01
N ASN A 81 6.38 -16.48 -5.31
CA ASN A 81 5.39 -16.04 -4.32
C ASN A 81 4.23 -15.16 -4.87
N PHE A 82 4.06 -15.09 -6.19
CA PHE A 82 2.99 -14.29 -6.80
C PHE A 82 1.58 -14.79 -6.41
N GLU A 83 1.36 -16.10 -6.39
CA GLU A 83 0.06 -16.66 -6.00
C GLU A 83 -0.27 -16.36 -4.53
N GLU A 84 0.73 -16.47 -3.65
CA GLU A 84 0.60 -16.15 -2.22
C GLU A 84 0.29 -14.67 -2.01
N CYS A 85 0.89 -13.79 -2.81
CA CYS A 85 0.55 -12.37 -2.86
C CYS A 85 -0.92 -12.15 -3.21
N ILE A 86 -1.43 -12.80 -4.25
CA ILE A 86 -2.83 -12.63 -4.68
C ILE A 86 -3.77 -13.08 -3.56
N GLN A 87 -3.54 -14.26 -2.99
CA GLN A 87 -4.34 -14.78 -1.88
C GLN A 87 -4.31 -13.85 -0.67
N TYR A 88 -3.15 -13.27 -0.36
CA TYR A 88 -3.01 -12.30 0.72
C TYR A 88 -3.81 -11.02 0.46
N VAL A 89 -3.76 -10.47 -0.77
CA VAL A 89 -4.54 -9.27 -1.12
C VAL A 89 -6.04 -9.56 -1.08
N GLU A 90 -6.48 -10.69 -1.64
CA GLU A 90 -7.88 -11.12 -1.63
C GLU A 90 -8.43 -11.26 -0.20
N ALA A 91 -7.65 -11.86 0.71
CA ALA A 91 -8.02 -12.01 2.11
C ALA A 91 -8.13 -10.67 2.87
N ASN A 92 -7.52 -9.61 2.34
CA ASN A 92 -7.52 -8.26 2.91
C ASN A 92 -8.37 -7.25 2.10
N MET A 93 -9.13 -7.72 1.10
CA MET A 93 -10.04 -6.85 0.35
C MET A 93 -11.10 -6.22 1.27
N VAL A 94 -11.47 -4.98 0.93
CA VAL A 94 -12.35 -4.15 1.75
C VAL A 94 -13.75 -4.08 1.17
N ASN A 95 -14.77 -4.26 2.01
CA ASN A 95 -16.21 -4.16 1.68
C ASN A 95 -16.82 -2.79 2.09
#